data_AF-A0A956BRG2-F1
#
_entry.id   AF-A0A956BRG2-F1
#
_cell.length_a   1.000
_cell.length_b   1.000
_cell.length_c   1.000
_cell.angle_alpha   90.00
_cell.angle_beta   90.00
_cell.angle_gamma   90.00
#
_symmetry.space_group_name_H-M   'P 1'
#
loop_
_entity.id
_entity.type
_entity.pdbx_description
1 polymer ?
#
loop_
_entity_poly.entity_id
_entity_poly.type
_entity_poly.pdbx_seq_one_letter_code
_entity_poly.pdbx_strand_id
1 'polypeptide(L)'
;GEPQAIASAYAMGADYVLLGSVHQACVEAGTSAAVKRLLAAATVTDTAVAPAPDLFAVGAEVQVLRRGSSYAAVARRLAAIYRTYDSLEAIPPEVVQRLEEEVFRAPLAAIWEETATYLGGRSPAQLARVSADPKQRLCGVFRWYLAKTARWARDGEPERRRDYQVWTSPAIGAFNAWVV
;
A
#
# COMPACT_ATOMS: atom_id res chain seq x y z
N GLY A 1 17.40 -11.90 5.00
CA GLY A 1 16.61 -13.12 4.75
C GLY A 1 17.52 -14.20 4.24
N GLU A 2 18.70 -14.34 4.82
CA GLU A 2 19.75 -15.25 4.35
C GLU A 2 20.51 -15.75 5.58
N PRO A 3 21.20 -16.91 5.50
CA PRO A 3 21.88 -17.50 6.65
C PRO A 3 22.89 -16.55 7.33
N GLN A 4 23.65 -15.76 6.55
CA GLN A 4 24.64 -14.84 7.10
C GLN A 4 24.00 -13.76 7.98
N ALA A 5 22.90 -13.14 7.52
CA ALA A 5 22.18 -12.14 8.31
C ALA A 5 21.61 -12.73 9.62
N ILE A 6 21.13 -13.98 9.57
CA ILE A 6 20.62 -14.70 10.75
C ILE A 6 21.76 -14.99 11.73
N ALA A 7 22.89 -15.50 11.23
CA ALA A 7 24.08 -15.77 12.05
C ALA A 7 24.60 -14.50 12.74
N SER A 8 24.63 -13.37 12.03
CA SER A 8 25.00 -12.07 12.61
C SER A 8 24.05 -11.64 13.73
N ALA A 9 22.74 -11.85 13.58
CA ALA A 9 21.79 -11.53 14.65
C ALA A 9 22.05 -12.35 15.93
N TYR A 10 22.33 -13.65 15.80
CA TYR A 10 22.70 -14.50 16.94
C TYR A 10 24.06 -14.11 17.54
N ALA A 11 25.06 -13.78 16.71
CA ALA A 11 26.35 -13.30 17.20
C ALA A 11 26.23 -11.98 17.99
N MET A 12 25.22 -11.16 17.67
CA MET A 12 24.87 -9.94 18.42
C MET A 12 24.02 -10.21 19.68
N GLY A 13 23.73 -11.47 20.00
CA GLY A 13 23.03 -11.86 21.23
C GLY A 13 21.50 -11.98 21.10
N ALA A 14 20.96 -12.14 19.89
CA ALA A 14 19.54 -12.42 19.73
C ALA A 14 19.18 -13.83 20.25
N ASP A 15 18.13 -13.95 21.07
CA ASP A 15 17.60 -15.26 21.51
C ASP A 15 16.83 -15.98 20.39
N TYR A 16 16.22 -15.22 19.48
CA TYR A 16 15.48 -15.72 18.34
C TYR A 16 15.50 -14.71 17.19
N VAL A 17 15.21 -15.19 15.97
CA VAL A 17 15.08 -14.36 14.77
C VAL A 17 13.68 -14.51 14.19
N LEU A 18 13.09 -13.38 13.79
CA LEU A 18 11.81 -13.34 13.10
C LEU A 18 12.01 -13.04 11.61
N LEU A 19 11.33 -13.79 10.75
CA LEU A 19 11.28 -13.56 9.31
C LEU A 19 9.86 -13.20 8.88
N GLY A 20 9.74 -12.30 7.90
CA GLY A 20 8.46 -11.84 7.37
C GLY A 20 8.43 -11.85 5.85
N SER A 21 9.23 -10.99 5.21
CA SER A 21 9.21 -10.79 3.75
C SER A 21 9.41 -12.07 2.93
N VAL A 22 10.25 -12.99 3.42
CA VAL A 22 10.48 -14.29 2.78
C VAL A 22 9.22 -15.17 2.83
N HIS A 23 8.55 -15.23 3.98
CA HIS A 23 7.36 -16.07 4.17
C HIS A 23 6.22 -15.69 3.22
N GLN A 24 6.11 -14.42 2.83
CA GLN A 24 5.08 -13.98 1.89
C GLN A 24 5.26 -14.56 0.48
N ALA A 25 6.47 -15.00 0.11
CA ALA A 25 6.75 -15.66 -1.15
C ALA A 25 6.44 -17.17 -1.14
N CYS A 26 6.20 -17.77 0.03
CA CYS A 26 5.94 -19.20 0.18
C CYS A 26 4.57 -19.63 -0.36
N VAL A 27 4.40 -20.94 -0.62
CA VAL A 27 3.18 -21.51 -1.20
C VAL A 27 1.98 -21.32 -0.28
N GLU A 28 2.19 -21.35 1.03
CA GLU A 28 1.19 -21.25 2.09
C GLU A 28 0.69 -19.80 2.29
N ALA A 29 1.43 -18.80 1.83
CA ALA A 29 1.07 -17.41 2.02
C ALA A 29 -0.26 -17.08 1.31
N GLY A 30 -1.18 -16.46 2.05
CA GLY A 30 -2.50 -16.00 1.58
C GLY A 30 -2.43 -14.76 0.68
N THR A 31 -1.67 -14.84 -0.40
CA THR A 31 -1.52 -13.80 -1.42
C THR A 31 -1.56 -14.42 -2.82
N SER A 32 -1.84 -13.61 -3.84
CA SER A 32 -1.95 -14.11 -5.21
C SER A 32 -0.64 -14.69 -5.75
N ALA A 33 -0.75 -15.62 -6.69
CA ALA A 33 0.39 -16.15 -7.43
C ALA A 33 1.15 -15.04 -8.18
N ALA A 34 0.46 -13.98 -8.63
CA ALA A 34 1.08 -12.83 -9.26
C ALA A 34 2.03 -12.10 -8.29
N VAL A 35 1.61 -11.88 -7.04
CA VAL A 35 2.47 -11.29 -5.99
C VAL A 35 3.67 -12.19 -5.69
N LYS A 36 3.47 -13.51 -5.55
CA LYS A 36 4.58 -14.45 -5.30
C LYS A 36 5.63 -14.40 -6.40
N ARG A 37 5.22 -14.33 -7.67
CA ARG A 37 6.15 -14.15 -8.81
C ARG A 37 6.88 -12.81 -8.78
N LEU A 38 6.22 -11.74 -8.35
CA LEU A 38 6.87 -10.43 -8.18
C LEU A 38 7.92 -10.48 -7.06
N LEU A 39 7.60 -11.13 -5.93
CA LEU A 39 8.52 -11.30 -4.81
C LEU A 39 9.73 -12.18 -5.18
N ALA A 40 9.52 -13.28 -5.90
CA ALA A 40 10.59 -14.18 -6.35
C ALA A 40 11.58 -13.50 -7.32
N ALA A 41 11.13 -12.47 -8.05
CA ALA A 41 11.96 -11.71 -8.98
C ALA A 41 12.57 -10.44 -8.38
N ALA A 42 12.35 -10.17 -7.10
CA ALA A 42 12.81 -8.95 -6.44
C ALA A 42 14.29 -9.05 -6.04
N THR A 43 14.98 -7.93 -6.14
CA THR A 43 16.36 -7.73 -5.63
C THR A 43 16.35 -6.86 -4.38
N VAL A 44 17.50 -6.71 -3.72
CA VAL A 44 17.64 -5.88 -2.51
C VAL A 44 17.28 -4.40 -2.76
N THR A 45 17.40 -3.92 -4.00
CA THR A 45 17.09 -2.55 -4.40
C THR A 45 15.63 -2.34 -4.84
N ASP A 46 14.83 -3.40 -4.93
CA ASP A 46 13.47 -3.36 -5.49
C ASP A 46 12.39 -2.98 -4.47
N THR A 47 12.76 -2.27 -3.41
CA THR A 47 11.83 -1.77 -2.41
C THR A 47 11.80 -0.25 -2.38
N ALA A 48 10.69 0.29 -1.90
CA ALA A 48 10.51 1.71 -1.69
C ALA A 48 9.65 1.93 -0.45
N VAL A 49 9.74 3.14 0.10
CA VAL A 49 8.87 3.58 1.18
C VAL A 49 7.56 4.14 0.61
N ALA A 50 6.43 3.98 1.29
CA ALA A 50 5.15 4.54 0.87
C ALA A 50 4.27 4.85 2.09
N PRO A 51 3.31 5.79 1.99
CA PRO A 51 2.39 6.08 3.08
C PRO A 51 1.62 4.83 3.56
N ALA A 52 1.54 4.68 4.87
CA ALA A 52 0.78 3.61 5.53
C ALA A 52 -0.74 3.89 5.42
N PRO A 53 -1.58 2.93 4.98
CA PRO A 53 -3.02 3.17 4.79
C PRO A 53 -3.80 3.50 6.08
N ASP A 54 -3.41 2.90 7.20
CA ASP A 54 -4.03 3.02 8.52
C ASP A 54 -3.67 4.34 9.20
N LEU A 55 -2.42 4.79 9.04
CA LEU A 55 -1.86 6.00 9.64
C LEU A 55 -1.52 7.08 8.60
N PHE A 56 -2.27 7.10 7.49
CA PHE A 56 -2.04 8.01 6.36
C PHE A 56 -2.05 9.49 6.77
N ALA A 57 -3.03 9.90 7.59
CA ALA A 57 -3.21 11.29 7.99
C ALA A 57 -2.05 11.83 8.84
N VAL A 58 -1.38 10.95 9.60
CA VAL A 58 -0.23 11.32 10.45
C VAL A 58 1.12 11.12 9.74
N GLY A 59 1.11 10.73 8.47
CA GLY A 59 2.31 10.63 7.64
C GLY A 59 3.19 9.41 7.94
N ALA A 60 2.65 8.36 8.57
CA ALA A 60 3.40 7.12 8.76
C ALA A 60 3.73 6.47 7.42
N GLU A 61 4.85 5.75 7.37
CA GLU A 61 5.33 5.10 6.15
C GLU A 61 5.63 3.61 6.38
N VAL A 62 5.51 2.84 5.30
CA VAL A 62 5.80 1.40 5.25
C VAL A 62 6.69 1.07 4.06
N GLN A 63 7.42 -0.04 4.15
CA GLN A 63 8.22 -0.53 3.05
C GLN A 63 7.43 -1.47 2.14
N VAL A 64 7.49 -1.23 0.84
CA VAL A 64 6.74 -1.93 -0.18
C VAL A 64 7.60 -2.28 -1.39
N LEU A 65 7.16 -3.25 -2.17
CA LEU A 65 7.79 -3.63 -3.43
C LEU A 65 7.61 -2.50 -4.46
N ARG A 66 8.70 -2.08 -5.10
CA ARG A 66 8.72 -1.13 -6.21
C ARG A 66 8.72 -1.84 -7.56
N ARG A 67 9.39 -2.99 -7.68
CA ARG A 67 9.49 -3.70 -8.96
C ARG A 67 8.12 -4.19 -9.42
N GLY A 68 7.70 -3.74 -10.60
CA GLY A 68 6.43 -4.15 -11.22
C GLY A 68 5.19 -3.49 -10.62
N SER A 69 5.34 -2.56 -9.67
CA SER A 69 4.23 -1.79 -9.07
C SER A 69 4.56 -0.30 -9.03
N SER A 70 3.57 0.52 -9.37
CA SER A 70 3.61 1.99 -9.24
C SER A 70 3.01 2.48 -7.92
N TYR A 71 2.53 1.57 -7.06
CA TYR A 71 1.87 1.89 -5.80
C TYR A 71 2.63 2.93 -4.97
N ALA A 72 3.95 2.75 -4.76
CA ALA A 72 4.74 3.66 -3.94
C ALA A 72 4.75 5.11 -4.48
N ALA A 73 4.85 5.26 -5.81
CA ALA A 73 4.84 6.58 -6.44
C ALA A 73 3.45 7.23 -6.35
N VAL A 74 2.39 6.45 -6.63
CA VAL A 74 1.00 6.92 -6.55
C VAL A 74 0.62 7.29 -5.12
N ALA A 75 0.92 6.45 -4.14
CA ALA A 75 0.63 6.70 -2.73
C ALA A 75 1.34 7.96 -2.22
N ARG A 76 2.61 8.18 -2.60
CA ARG A 76 3.32 9.44 -2.28
C ARG A 76 2.67 10.66 -2.94
N ARG A 77 2.21 10.54 -4.19
CA ARG A 77 1.47 11.62 -4.88
C ARG A 77 0.19 11.95 -4.12
N LEU A 78 -0.59 10.94 -3.68
CA LEU A 78 -1.78 11.14 -2.87
C LEU A 78 -1.45 11.83 -1.53
N ALA A 79 -0.37 11.43 -0.86
CA ALA A 79 0.07 12.10 0.38
C ALA A 79 0.49 13.56 0.15
N ALA A 80 1.15 13.86 -0.97
CA ALA A 80 1.50 15.24 -1.32
C ALA A 80 0.24 16.09 -1.56
N ILE A 81 -0.74 15.57 -2.30
CA ILE A 81 -2.02 16.25 -2.54
C ILE A 81 -2.76 16.45 -1.21
N TYR A 82 -2.81 15.43 -0.35
CA TYR A 82 -3.44 15.51 0.97
C TYR A 82 -2.82 16.60 1.85
N ARG A 83 -1.50 16.77 1.81
CA ARG A 83 -0.82 17.84 2.56
C ARG A 83 -1.08 19.23 1.98
N THR A 84 -1.34 19.32 0.68
CA THR A 84 -1.47 20.59 -0.05
C THR A 84 -2.88 21.16 0.02
N TYR A 85 -3.91 20.31 -0.05
CA TYR A 85 -5.32 20.74 -0.16
C TYR A 85 -6.15 20.30 1.03
N ASP A 86 -7.06 21.15 1.48
CA ASP A 86 -7.89 20.88 2.67
C ASP A 86 -9.22 20.17 2.41
N SER A 87 -9.58 20.02 1.14
CA SER A 87 -10.80 19.34 0.72
C SER A 87 -10.64 18.76 -0.69
N LEU A 88 -11.60 17.95 -1.13
CA LEU A 88 -11.67 17.49 -2.52
C LEU A 88 -11.93 18.65 -3.49
N GLU A 89 -12.76 19.61 -3.08
CA GLU A 89 -13.14 20.79 -3.85
C GLU A 89 -11.99 21.78 -4.05
N ALA A 90 -10.99 21.77 -3.17
CA ALA A 90 -9.82 22.62 -3.28
C ALA A 90 -8.79 22.11 -4.31
N ILE A 91 -8.93 20.87 -4.78
CA ILE A 91 -7.99 20.27 -5.75
C ILE A 91 -8.30 20.85 -7.14
N PRO A 92 -7.28 21.34 -7.89
CA PRO A 92 -7.47 21.84 -9.25
C PRO A 92 -8.15 20.81 -10.16
N PRO A 93 -9.10 21.21 -11.04
CA PRO A 93 -9.85 20.28 -11.88
C PRO A 93 -8.98 19.35 -12.73
N GLU A 94 -7.83 19.84 -13.20
CA GLU A 94 -6.89 19.05 -14.01
C GLU A 94 -6.23 17.94 -13.19
N VAL A 95 -5.97 18.21 -11.91
CA VAL A 95 -5.44 17.21 -10.97
C VAL A 95 -6.51 16.19 -10.63
N VAL A 96 -7.75 16.62 -10.40
CA VAL A 96 -8.90 15.73 -10.17
C VAL A 96 -9.09 14.78 -11.35
N GLN A 97 -9.17 15.30 -12.57
CA GLN A 97 -9.34 14.50 -13.78
C GLN A 97 -8.26 13.40 -13.88
N ARG A 98 -7.00 13.76 -13.68
CA ARG A 98 -5.90 12.78 -13.71
C ARG A 98 -6.00 11.73 -12.60
N LEU A 99 -6.46 12.10 -11.40
CA LEU A 99 -6.68 11.13 -10.33
C LEU A 99 -7.78 10.16 -10.72
N GLU A 100 -8.90 10.65 -11.25
CA GLU A 100 -10.04 9.84 -11.66
C GLU A 100 -9.68 8.88 -12.80
N GLU A 101 -8.89 9.33 -13.78
CA GLU A 101 -8.48 8.50 -14.93
C GLU A 101 -7.35 7.53 -14.60
N GLU A 102 -6.26 8.01 -13.99
CA GLU A 102 -5.02 7.23 -13.83
C GLU A 102 -5.04 6.36 -12.55
N VAL A 103 -5.64 6.85 -11.47
CA VAL A 103 -5.51 6.25 -10.12
C VAL A 103 -6.79 5.53 -9.72
N PHE A 104 -7.88 6.28 -9.56
CA PHE A 104 -9.14 5.75 -9.05
C PHE A 104 -9.89 4.95 -10.11
N ARG A 105 -9.74 5.30 -11.40
CA ARG A 105 -10.53 4.76 -12.54
C ARG A 105 -12.04 4.89 -12.31
N ALA A 106 -12.43 5.97 -11.64
CA ALA A 106 -13.80 6.32 -11.29
C ALA A 106 -13.84 7.77 -10.78
N PRO A 107 -14.99 8.45 -10.88
CA PRO A 107 -15.17 9.77 -10.28
C PRO A 107 -14.92 9.75 -8.76
N LEU A 108 -14.26 10.78 -8.21
CA LEU A 108 -13.97 10.87 -6.78
C LEU A 108 -15.26 10.91 -5.94
N ALA A 109 -16.34 11.47 -6.50
CA ALA A 109 -17.67 11.42 -5.89
C ALA A 109 -18.16 9.97 -5.70
N ALA A 110 -17.98 9.09 -6.70
CA ALA A 110 -18.36 7.69 -6.59
C ALA A 110 -17.48 6.94 -5.58
N ILE A 111 -16.18 7.27 -5.50
CA ILE A 111 -15.28 6.72 -4.49
C ILE A 111 -15.71 7.15 -3.08
N TRP A 112 -16.13 8.40 -2.92
CA TRP A 112 -16.67 8.89 -1.66
C TRP A 112 -17.95 8.15 -1.26
N GLU A 113 -18.90 7.95 -2.17
CA GLU A 113 -20.13 7.20 -1.89
C GLU A 113 -19.85 5.76 -1.45
N GLU A 114 -18.90 5.06 -2.10
CA GLU A 114 -18.49 3.73 -1.67
C GLU A 114 -17.86 3.76 -0.27
N THR A 115 -17.01 4.77 -0.01
CA THR A 115 -16.37 4.97 1.30
C THR A 115 -17.39 5.25 2.39
N ALA A 116 -18.38 6.11 2.11
CA ALA A 116 -19.45 6.47 3.01
C ALA A 116 -20.33 5.26 3.33
N THR A 117 -20.68 4.47 2.32
CA THR A 117 -21.42 3.21 2.47
C THR A 117 -20.66 2.23 3.37
N TYR A 118 -19.37 2.04 3.13
CA TYR A 118 -18.51 1.15 3.92
C TYR A 118 -18.40 1.61 5.38
N LEU A 119 -18.21 2.91 5.61
CA LEU A 119 -18.13 3.48 6.96
C LEU A 119 -19.48 3.37 7.68
N GLY A 120 -20.59 3.68 7.00
CA GLY A 120 -21.94 3.60 7.55
C GLY A 120 -22.31 2.19 8.00
N GLY A 121 -21.94 1.16 7.22
CA GLY A 121 -22.16 -0.24 7.57
C GLY A 121 -21.34 -0.72 8.78
N ARG A 122 -20.25 -0.02 9.15
CA ARG A 122 -19.41 -0.35 10.30
C ARG A 122 -19.73 0.49 11.53
N SER A 123 -19.88 1.80 11.33
CA SER A 123 -20.10 2.79 12.38
C SER A 123 -20.72 4.07 11.81
N PRO A 124 -22.03 4.28 11.98
CA PRO A 124 -22.69 5.53 11.61
C PRO A 124 -22.07 6.77 12.28
N ALA A 125 -21.60 6.63 13.52
CA ALA A 125 -20.92 7.72 14.24
C ALA A 125 -19.58 8.09 13.58
N GLN A 126 -18.83 7.10 13.08
CA GLN A 126 -17.60 7.35 12.33
C GLN A 126 -17.89 8.05 11.00
N LEU A 127 -18.93 7.60 10.29
CA LEU A 127 -19.36 8.27 9.05
C LEU A 127 -19.71 9.74 9.31
N ALA A 128 -20.54 10.03 10.30
CA ALA A 128 -20.93 11.40 10.64
C ALA A 128 -19.70 12.30 10.91
N ARG A 129 -18.73 11.80 11.67
CA ARG A 129 -17.48 12.52 11.94
C ARG A 129 -16.64 12.77 10.69
N VAL A 130 -16.49 11.77 9.83
CA VAL A 130 -15.67 11.88 8.59
C VAL A 130 -16.37 12.78 7.57
N SER A 131 -17.69 12.71 7.46
CA SER A 131 -18.48 13.54 6.54
C SER A 131 -18.52 15.01 6.93
N ALA A 132 -18.43 15.33 8.22
CA ALA A 132 -18.47 16.71 8.72
C ALA A 132 -17.18 17.50 8.47
N ASP A 133 -16.04 16.82 8.26
CA ASP A 133 -14.73 17.45 8.05
C ASP A 133 -14.24 17.19 6.60
N PRO A 134 -14.15 18.23 5.74
CA PRO A 134 -13.68 18.09 4.36
C PRO A 134 -12.30 17.44 4.22
N LYS A 135 -11.39 17.65 5.19
CA LYS A 135 -10.05 17.04 5.20
C LYS A 135 -10.14 15.55 5.50
N GLN A 136 -11.03 15.15 6.41
CA GLN A 136 -11.28 13.74 6.72
C GLN A 136 -11.94 13.03 5.54
N ARG A 137 -12.86 13.69 4.84
CA ARG A 137 -13.45 13.18 3.60
C ARG A 137 -12.38 12.94 2.52
N LEU A 138 -11.51 13.92 2.28
CA LEU A 138 -10.37 13.78 1.37
C LEU A 138 -9.47 12.59 1.77
N CYS A 139 -9.13 12.50 3.06
CA CYS A 139 -8.36 11.38 3.62
C CYS A 139 -9.06 10.03 3.37
N GLY A 140 -10.38 9.97 3.56
CA GLY A 140 -11.21 8.78 3.32
C GLY A 140 -11.11 8.29 1.87
N VAL A 141 -11.26 9.19 0.91
CA VAL A 141 -11.13 8.88 -0.52
C VAL A 141 -9.73 8.36 -0.85
N PHE A 142 -8.67 8.95 -0.31
CA PHE A 142 -7.31 8.47 -0.60
C PHE A 142 -7.01 7.13 0.08
N ARG A 143 -7.48 6.94 1.31
CA ARG A 143 -7.38 5.66 2.04
C ARG A 143 -8.16 4.54 1.36
N TRP A 144 -9.24 4.85 0.64
CA TRP A 144 -9.92 3.87 -0.19
C TRP A 144 -8.95 3.24 -1.20
N TYR A 145 -8.17 4.05 -1.93
CA TYR A 145 -7.20 3.53 -2.90
C TYR A 145 -6.17 2.66 -2.18
N LEU A 146 -5.56 3.18 -1.11
CA LEU A 146 -4.56 2.45 -0.34
C LEU A 146 -5.08 1.12 0.23
N ALA A 147 -6.36 1.04 0.61
CA ALA A 147 -6.97 -0.21 1.07
C ALA A 147 -7.23 -1.18 -0.09
N LYS A 148 -7.72 -0.67 -1.23
CA LYS A 148 -7.98 -1.48 -2.43
C LYS A 148 -6.72 -2.08 -3.01
N THR A 149 -5.59 -1.37 -2.97
CA THR A 149 -4.30 -1.84 -3.49
C THR A 149 -3.78 -3.09 -2.80
N ALA A 150 -4.00 -3.22 -1.48
CA ALA A 150 -3.68 -4.45 -0.74
C ALA A 150 -4.61 -5.59 -1.16
N ARG A 151 -5.91 -5.30 -1.33
CA ARG A 151 -6.90 -6.30 -1.75
C ARG A 151 -6.64 -6.80 -3.17
N TRP A 152 -6.38 -5.91 -4.12
CA TRP A 152 -6.05 -6.27 -5.50
C TRP A 152 -4.79 -7.14 -5.57
N ALA A 153 -3.77 -6.83 -4.77
CA ALA A 153 -2.57 -7.64 -4.67
C ALA A 153 -2.87 -9.05 -4.13
N ARG A 154 -3.64 -9.13 -3.04
CA ARG A 154 -4.05 -10.39 -2.42
C ARG A 154 -4.89 -11.26 -3.36
N ASP A 155 -5.90 -10.66 -3.99
CA ASP A 155 -6.88 -11.34 -4.84
C ASP A 155 -6.31 -11.61 -6.26
N GLY A 156 -5.25 -10.89 -6.65
CA GLY A 156 -4.58 -11.09 -7.94
C GLY A 156 -5.30 -10.42 -9.12
N GLU A 157 -5.94 -9.27 -8.88
CA GLU A 157 -6.72 -8.52 -9.88
C GLU A 157 -5.83 -8.09 -11.07
N PRO A 158 -6.00 -8.66 -12.28
CA PRO A 158 -5.07 -8.45 -13.38
C PRO A 158 -5.00 -6.99 -13.85
N GLU A 159 -6.15 -6.32 -13.92
CA GLU A 159 -6.28 -4.93 -14.41
C GLU A 159 -5.63 -3.90 -13.46
N ARG A 160 -5.36 -4.33 -12.22
CA ARG A 160 -4.78 -3.52 -11.13
C ARG A 160 -3.38 -3.98 -10.75
N ARG A 161 -2.71 -4.80 -11.57
CA ARG A 161 -1.36 -5.30 -11.27
C ARG A 161 -0.35 -4.20 -10.94
N ARG A 162 -0.40 -3.07 -11.66
CA ARG A 162 0.49 -1.91 -11.39
C ARG A 162 0.16 -1.18 -10.09
N ASP A 163 -1.01 -1.41 -9.51
CA ASP A 163 -1.47 -0.81 -8.27
C ASP A 163 -1.17 -1.70 -7.04
N TYR A 164 -0.60 -2.89 -7.22
CA TYR A 164 -0.42 -3.82 -6.10
C TYR A 164 0.44 -3.23 -4.99
N GLN A 165 -0.15 -3.16 -3.80
CA GLN A 165 0.58 -2.87 -2.57
C GLN A 165 1.08 -4.19 -1.99
N VAL A 166 2.40 -4.42 -2.10
CA VAL A 166 3.06 -5.61 -1.57
C VAL A 166 4.06 -5.18 -0.52
N TRP A 167 3.76 -5.42 0.76
CA TRP A 167 4.67 -5.08 1.85
C TRP A 167 5.86 -6.02 1.82
N THR A 168 7.07 -5.49 1.71
CA THR A 168 8.28 -6.32 1.70
C THR A 168 9.49 -5.46 2.03
N SER A 169 10.60 -6.12 2.32
CA SER A 169 11.87 -5.50 2.72
C SER A 169 13.01 -6.02 1.84
N PRO A 170 14.24 -5.49 1.93
CA PRO A 170 15.36 -5.97 1.12
C PRO A 170 15.70 -7.42 1.46
N ALA A 171 15.19 -7.94 2.58
CA ALA A 171 15.35 -9.34 2.99
C ALA A 171 14.83 -10.33 1.95
N ILE A 172 13.79 -9.99 1.15
CA ILE A 172 13.35 -10.87 0.05
C ILE A 172 14.40 -10.93 -1.05
N GLY A 173 15.04 -9.81 -1.38
CA GLY A 173 16.09 -9.75 -2.39
C GLY A 173 17.34 -10.50 -1.97
N ALA A 174 17.73 -10.38 -0.70
CA ALA A 174 18.83 -11.15 -0.13
C ALA A 174 18.54 -12.66 -0.14
N PHE A 175 17.32 -13.05 0.22
CA PHE A 175 16.87 -14.45 0.12
C PHE A 175 16.95 -14.97 -1.32
N ASN A 176 16.42 -14.21 -2.28
CA ASN A 176 16.44 -14.60 -3.69
C ASN A 176 17.87 -14.74 -4.23
N ALA A 177 18.80 -13.88 -3.82
CA ALA A 177 20.21 -14.00 -4.20
C ALA A 177 20.90 -15.22 -3.58
N TRP A 178 20.46 -15.67 -2.40
CA TRP A 178 21.02 -16.83 -1.71
C TRP A 178 20.54 -18.18 -2.27
N VAL A 179 19.28 -18.27 -2.73
CA VAL A 179 18.69 -19.54 -3.19
C VAL A 179 18.87 -19.83 -4.68
N VAL A 180 19.52 -18.91 -5.42
CA VAL A 180 19.87 -19.06 -6.84
C VAL A 180 21.27 -19.66 -6.96
#